data_AF-A0A2D7KKX7-F1
#
_entry.id   AF-A0A2D7KKX7-F1
#
_cell.length_a   1.000
_cell.length_b   1.000
_cell.length_c   1.000
_cell.angle_alpha   90.00
_cell.angle_beta   90.00
_cell.angle_gamma   90.00
#
_symmetry.space_group_name_H-M   'P 1'
#
loop_
_entity.id
_entity.type
_entity.pdbx_description
1 polymer ?
#
loop_
_entity_poly.entity_id
_entity_poly.type
_entity_poly.pdbx_seq_one_letter_code
_entity_poly.pdbx_strand_id
1 'polypeptide(L)'
;SCATIVNDPTVPVTLSFSDGSSGTCNLSNKRGSWRVNVPGTHNVRRSDDNLRFDCETDTDKKGFGTIKSDMEGAKLGASVLFFDLGITDAITDKHRTYANSFVIPVQ
;
A
#
# COMPACT_ATOMS: atom_id res chain seq x y z
N SER A 1 20.15 12.09 -22.07
CA SER A 1 19.66 10.82 -21.52
C SER A 1 18.57 11.11 -20.49
N CYS A 2 17.30 10.91 -20.83
CA CYS A 2 16.19 11.04 -19.88
C CYS A 2 16.20 9.81 -18.97
N ALA A 3 16.79 9.94 -17.79
CA ALA A 3 16.68 8.94 -16.74
C ALA A 3 15.29 9.05 -16.11
N THR A 4 14.29 8.48 -16.75
CA THR A 4 13.07 8.12 -16.05
C THR A 4 13.41 6.93 -15.16
N ILE A 5 13.96 7.21 -13.97
CA ILE A 5 13.67 6.39 -12.79
C ILE A 5 12.16 6.55 -12.57
N VAL A 6 11.38 5.90 -13.44
CA VAL A 6 9.94 5.74 -13.28
C VAL A 6 9.77 4.66 -12.24
N ASN A 7 10.04 5.03 -11.00
CA ASN A 7 9.43 4.32 -9.90
C ASN A 7 7.97 4.77 -9.96
N ASP A 8 7.12 3.90 -10.52
CA ASP A 8 5.73 4.25 -10.74
C ASP A 8 5.14 4.78 -9.42
N PRO A 9 4.48 5.95 -9.48
CA PRO A 9 3.96 6.62 -8.30
C PRO A 9 2.90 5.79 -7.55
N THR A 10 2.42 4.73 -8.17
CA THR A 10 1.36 3.85 -7.72
C THR A 10 1.85 2.42 -7.54
N VAL A 11 1.32 1.74 -6.52
CA VAL A 11 1.53 0.32 -6.26
C VAL A 11 0.22 -0.44 -6.47
N PRO A 12 0.26 -1.62 -7.09
CA PRO A 12 -0.88 -2.50 -7.15
C PRO A 12 -1.10 -3.13 -5.76
N VAL A 13 -2.24 -2.83 -5.14
CA VAL A 13 -2.68 -3.43 -3.88
C VAL A 13 -3.84 -4.37 -4.19
N THR A 14 -3.65 -5.66 -3.89
CA THR A 14 -4.69 -6.66 -4.02
C THR A 14 -5.45 -6.77 -2.70
N LEU A 15 -6.74 -6.53 -2.75
CA LEU A 15 -7.62 -6.57 -1.59
C LEU A 15 -8.60 -7.73 -1.74
N SER A 16 -8.85 -8.42 -0.63
CA SER A 16 -9.86 -9.47 -0.54
C SER A 16 -10.51 -9.44 0.84
N PHE A 17 -11.79 -9.78 0.95
CA PHE A 17 -12.46 -9.91 2.24
C PHE A 17 -12.18 -11.27 2.89
N SER A 18 -12.08 -11.30 4.22
CA SER A 18 -11.84 -12.53 4.98
C SER A 18 -12.98 -13.55 4.85
N ASP A 19 -14.19 -13.09 4.53
CA ASP A 19 -15.37 -13.94 4.35
C ASP A 19 -15.63 -14.32 2.88
N GLY A 20 -14.79 -13.86 1.94
CA GLY A 20 -14.93 -14.13 0.50
C GLY A 20 -16.08 -13.39 -0.18
N SER A 21 -16.74 -12.45 0.50
CA SER A 21 -17.80 -11.61 -0.08
C SER A 21 -17.24 -10.58 -1.05
N SER A 22 -18.13 -9.85 -1.73
CA SER A 22 -17.81 -8.65 -2.50
C SER A 22 -18.27 -7.39 -1.77
N GLY A 23 -17.72 -6.24 -2.17
CA GLY A 23 -18.04 -4.98 -1.55
C GLY A 23 -17.23 -3.81 -2.10
N THR A 24 -17.36 -2.67 -1.42
CA THR A 24 -16.68 -1.43 -1.77
C THR A 24 -15.78 -0.99 -0.63
N CYS A 25 -14.55 -0.56 -0.96
CA CYS A 25 -13.58 -0.03 -0.03
C CYS A 25 -13.20 1.41 -0.39
N ASN A 26 -13.18 2.28 0.60
CA ASN A 26 -12.50 3.57 0.54
C ASN A 26 -11.09 3.44 1.08
N LEU A 27 -10.13 3.57 0.18
CA LEU A 27 -8.73 3.70 0.52
C LEU A 27 -8.40 5.18 0.66
N SER A 28 -7.65 5.55 1.69
CA SER A 28 -7.21 6.93 1.90
C SER A 28 -5.81 6.99 2.49
N ASN A 29 -5.00 7.89 1.98
CA ASN A 29 -3.71 8.24 2.55
C ASN A 29 -3.48 9.75 2.40
N LYS A 30 -2.35 10.23 2.89
CA LYS A 30 -1.93 11.64 2.76
C LYS A 30 -1.88 12.18 1.32
N ARG A 31 -1.79 11.32 0.29
CA ARG A 31 -1.72 11.72 -1.13
C ARG A 31 -3.06 11.70 -1.84
N GLY A 32 -4.09 11.04 -1.31
CA GLY A 32 -5.41 10.98 -1.93
C GLY A 32 -6.35 9.94 -1.32
N SER A 33 -7.54 9.83 -1.91
CA SER A 33 -8.49 8.78 -1.58
C SER A 33 -9.05 8.14 -2.85
N TRP A 34 -9.25 6.83 -2.80
CA TRP A 34 -9.71 5.99 -3.90
C TRP A 34 -10.82 5.10 -3.40
N ARG A 35 -11.95 5.11 -4.12
CA ARG A 35 -13.04 4.16 -3.90
C ARG A 35 -12.85 3.00 -4.88
N VAL A 36 -12.73 1.79 -4.35
CA VAL A 36 -12.38 0.58 -5.11
C VAL A 36 -13.32 -0.57 -4.77
N ASN A 37 -13.55 -1.48 -5.71
CA ASN A 37 -14.33 -2.69 -5.47
C ASN A 37 -13.41 -3.83 -4.98
N VAL A 38 -13.87 -4.61 -4.01
CA VAL A 38 -13.13 -5.75 -3.44
C VAL A 38 -13.99 -7.00 -3.58
N PRO A 39 -13.44 -8.16 -3.98
CA PRO A 39 -12.02 -8.43 -4.26
C PRO A 39 -11.53 -7.83 -5.59
N GLY A 40 -10.28 -7.39 -5.63
CA GLY A 40 -9.64 -6.82 -6.82
C GLY A 40 -8.27 -6.22 -6.57
N THR A 41 -7.50 -6.01 -7.66
CA THR A 41 -6.20 -5.34 -7.62
C THR A 41 -6.34 -3.90 -8.10
N HIS A 42 -5.96 -2.95 -7.25
CA HIS A 42 -6.11 -1.53 -7.52
C HIS A 42 -4.80 -0.79 -7.37
N ASN A 43 -4.55 0.17 -8.26
CA ASN A 43 -3.34 0.98 -8.22
C ASN A 43 -3.52 2.15 -7.26
N VAL A 44 -2.80 2.11 -6.14
CA VAL A 44 -2.84 3.11 -5.07
C VAL A 44 -1.55 3.91 -5.07
N ARG A 45 -1.64 5.23 -4.93
CA ARG A 45 -0.44 6.10 -4.86
C ARG A 45 0.38 5.78 -3.60
N ARG A 46 1.68 5.50 -3.77
CA ARG A 46 2.63 5.34 -2.64
C ARG A 46 2.65 6.60 -1.77
N SER A 47 2.64 6.44 -0.45
CA SER A 47 2.77 7.55 0.51
C SER A 47 3.58 7.13 1.73
N ASP A 48 4.15 8.13 2.41
CA ASP A 48 4.79 8.01 3.73
C ASP A 48 3.82 7.72 4.88
N ASP A 49 2.53 7.73 4.59
CA ASP A 49 1.46 7.59 5.58
C ASP A 49 0.75 6.24 5.39
N ASN A 50 0.19 5.74 6.50
CA ASN A 50 -0.55 4.49 6.48
C ASN A 50 -1.77 4.60 5.57
N LEU A 51 -2.00 3.59 4.74
CA LEU A 51 -3.19 3.53 3.91
C LEU A 51 -4.36 3.08 4.78
N ARG A 52 -5.24 4.03 5.12
CA ARG A 52 -6.52 3.74 5.77
C ARG A 52 -7.45 3.07 4.76
N PHE A 53 -8.07 1.98 5.16
CA PHE A 53 -9.13 1.33 4.41
C PHE A 53 -10.41 1.32 5.25
N ASP A 54 -11.51 1.69 4.62
CA ASP A 54 -12.85 1.64 5.17
C ASP A 54 -13.72 0.89 4.17
N CYS A 55 -14.07 -0.34 4.50
CA CYS A 55 -14.71 -1.27 3.59
C CYS A 55 -16.08 -1.69 4.08
N GLU A 56 -17.00 -1.83 3.14
CA GLU A 56 -18.37 -2.28 3.35
C GLU A 56 -18.68 -3.38 2.34
N THR A 57 -19.10 -4.54 2.85
CA THR A 57 -19.50 -5.69 2.04
C THR A 57 -20.96 -5.58 1.64
N ASP A 58 -21.38 -6.31 0.61
CA ASP A 58 -22.79 -6.45 0.22
C ASP A 58 -23.67 -7.08 1.32
N THR A 59 -23.03 -7.66 2.35
CA THR A 59 -23.71 -8.29 3.50
C THR A 59 -23.82 -7.35 4.71
N ASP A 60 -23.69 -6.04 4.52
CA ASP A 60 -23.69 -4.99 5.56
C ASP A 60 -22.54 -5.09 6.58
N LYS A 61 -21.59 -6.00 6.38
CA LYS A 61 -20.39 -6.13 7.23
C LYS A 61 -19.37 -5.06 6.90
N LYS A 62 -18.72 -4.53 7.94
CA LYS A 62 -17.74 -3.45 7.80
C LYS A 62 -16.36 -3.92 8.22
N GLY A 63 -15.36 -3.52 7.46
CA GLY A 63 -13.96 -3.78 7.74
C GLY A 63 -13.20 -2.47 7.69
N PHE A 64 -12.75 -1.97 8.84
CA PHE A 64 -11.96 -0.75 8.93
C PHE A 64 -10.57 -1.06 9.49
N GLY A 65 -9.57 -0.34 9.01
CA GLY A 65 -8.22 -0.49 9.51
C GLY A 65 -7.20 0.34 8.75
N THR A 66 -5.93 0.03 8.99
CA THR A 66 -4.83 0.71 8.32
C THR A 66 -3.80 -0.31 7.86
N ILE A 67 -3.44 -0.24 6.59
CA ILE A 67 -2.28 -0.93 6.04
C ILE A 67 -1.07 -0.03 6.30
N LYS A 68 -0.10 -0.55 7.06
CA LYS A 68 1.15 0.18 7.31
C LYS A 68 1.89 0.37 5.99
N SER A 69 2.43 1.56 5.78
CA SER A 69 3.40 1.79 4.70
C SER A 69 4.71 1.14 5.12
N ASP A 70 5.08 0.05 4.45
CA ASP A 70 6.34 -0.64 4.69
C ASP A 70 7.36 -0.24 3.64
N MET A 71 8.64 -0.26 4.01
CA MET A 71 9.69 -0.14 3.02
C MET A 71 9.94 -1.54 2.45
N GLU A 72 9.91 -1.71 1.12
CA GLU A 72 10.31 -2.97 0.44
C GLU A 72 11.76 -3.38 0.81
N GLY A 73 12.49 -2.47 1.48
CA GLY A 73 13.79 -2.65 2.09
C GLY A 73 13.90 -3.62 3.27
N ALA A 74 12.82 -4.23 3.76
CA ALA A 74 12.97 -5.41 4.66
C ALA A 74 13.64 -6.60 3.95
N LYS A 75 13.78 -6.55 2.61
CA LYS A 75 14.65 -7.43 1.82
C LYS A 75 16.07 -6.87 1.56
N LEU A 76 16.43 -5.74 2.19
CA LEU A 76 17.79 -5.19 2.25
C LEU A 76 18.53 -5.64 3.53
N GLY A 77 18.12 -6.77 4.13
CA GLY A 77 18.88 -7.45 5.19
C GLY A 77 20.26 -7.98 4.76
N ALA A 78 20.73 -7.67 3.55
CA ALA A 78 22.00 -8.10 3.00
C ALA A 78 22.89 -6.93 2.52
N SER A 79 22.68 -5.69 2.97
CA SER A 79 23.58 -4.59 2.61
C SER A 79 23.90 -3.67 3.79
N VAL A 80 24.64 -4.25 4.74
CA VAL A 80 25.54 -3.55 5.68
C VAL A 80 26.70 -2.91 4.91
N LEU A 81 26.43 -2.21 3.80
CA LEU A 81 27.47 -1.60 2.95
C LEU A 81 27.08 -0.24 2.35
N PHE A 82 25.89 0.29 2.64
CA PHE A 82 25.45 1.60 2.12
C PHE A 82 25.28 2.68 3.22
N PHE A 83 25.71 2.41 4.45
CA PHE A 83 25.48 3.30 5.60
C PHE A 83 26.37 4.55 5.66
N ASP A 84 27.29 4.79 4.73
CA ASP A 84 28.37 5.78 4.93
C ASP A 84 28.39 7.02 4.01
N LEU A 85 27.35 7.29 3.20
CA LEU A 85 27.42 8.43 2.24
C LEU A 85 26.26 9.43 2.25
N GLY A 86 25.47 9.51 3.34
CA GLY A 86 24.44 10.56 3.47
C GLY A 86 23.29 10.47 2.44
N ILE A 87 23.12 9.31 1.80
CA ILE A 87 22.08 9.05 0.77
C ILE A 87 20.85 8.34 1.40
N THR A 88 20.62 8.46 2.71
CA THR A 88 19.54 7.72 3.37
C THR A 88 18.16 8.32 3.09
N ASP A 89 18.05 9.65 2.94
CA ASP A 89 16.74 10.32 2.76
C ASP A 89 16.09 10.05 1.39
N ALA A 90 16.88 10.06 0.31
CA ALA A 90 16.34 9.85 -1.05
C ALA A 90 15.94 8.40 -1.33
N ILE A 91 16.57 7.44 -0.65
CA ILE A 91 16.29 6.00 -0.79
C ILE A 91 15.07 5.61 0.06
N THR A 92 14.92 6.20 1.25
CA THR A 92 13.84 5.89 2.19
C THR A 92 12.47 6.27 1.65
N ASP A 93 12.34 7.40 0.96
CA ASP A 93 11.06 7.86 0.42
C ASP A 93 10.60 7.06 -0.82
N LYS A 94 11.53 6.69 -1.70
CA LYS A 94 11.24 5.92 -2.93
C LYS A 94 11.04 4.42 -2.71
N HIS A 95 11.43 3.87 -1.55
CA HIS A 95 11.24 2.45 -1.23
C HIS A 95 9.96 2.14 -0.45
N ARG A 96 9.11 3.14 -0.17
CA ARG A 96 7.84 2.90 0.53
C ARG A 96 6.82 2.22 -0.38
N THR A 97 6.22 1.16 0.12
CA THR A 97 5.16 0.38 -0.50
C THR A 97 4.04 0.10 0.49
N TYR A 98 2.97 -0.49 -0.01
CA TYR A 98 1.97 -1.14 0.80
C TYR A 98 2.04 -2.64 0.57
N ALA A 99 1.49 -3.45 1.48
CA ALA A 99 1.40 -4.89 1.27
C ALA A 99 0.73 -5.20 -0.08
N ASN A 100 1.39 -5.98 -0.94
CA ASN A 100 0.88 -6.33 -2.27
C ASN A 100 -0.46 -7.07 -2.20
N SER A 101 -0.68 -7.83 -1.13
CA SER A 101 -1.93 -8.50 -0.83
C SER A 101 -2.33 -8.24 0.62
N PHE A 102 -3.58 -7.88 0.84
CA PHE A 102 -4.13 -7.66 2.17
C PHE A 102 -5.53 -8.25 2.27
N VAL A 103 -5.74 -9.08 3.29
CA VAL A 103 -7.05 -9.65 3.61
C VAL A 103 -7.72 -8.75 4.63
N ILE A 104 -8.84 -8.15 4.24
CA ILE A 104 -9.62 -7.26 5.09
C ILE A 104 -10.47 -8.12 6.04
N PRO A 105 -10.21 -8.08 7.37
CA PRO A 105 -11.08 -8.72 8.32
C PRO A 105 -12.40 -7.94 8.37
N VAL A 106 -13.51 -8.61 8.05
CA VAL A 106 -14.86 -8.05 8.17
C VAL A 106 -15.52 -8.56 9.44
N GLN A 107 -16.23 -7.67 10.14
CA GLN A 107 -17.01 -7.98 11.35
C GLN A 107 -18.49 -7.71 11.10
#